data_AF-A0A522SCQ9-F1
#
_entry.id   AF-A0A522SCQ9-F1
#
_cell.length_a   1.000
_cell.length_b   1.000
_cell.length_c   1.000
_cell.angle_alpha   90.00
_cell.angle_beta   90.00
_cell.angle_gamma   90.00
#
_symmetry.space_group_name_H-M   'P 1'
#
loop_
_entity.id
_entity.type
_entity.pdbx_description
1 polymer ?
#
loop_
_entity_poly.entity_id
_entity_poly.type
_entity_poly.pdbx_seq_one_letter_code
_entity_poly.pdbx_strand_id
1 'polypeptide(L)'
;MISSRATEPQSKAAGAAAAATQVDRMRAAVRKAVTVGLDFQRGKVDADTMAHAMTGAVQDFVAQEKAAGGDGTPRSAEARHLGEALMELNTCGSGFLAGRCGAD
;
A
#
# COMPACT_ATOMS: atom_id res chain seq x y z
N MET A 1 52.84 -9.55 20.21
CA MET A 1 51.37 -9.72 20.32
C MET A 1 50.74 -8.34 20.28
N ILE A 2 49.99 -8.00 19.24
CA ILE A 2 48.73 -7.24 19.21
C ILE A 2 48.22 -7.43 17.79
N SER A 3 47.11 -8.17 17.70
CA SER A 3 46.35 -8.44 16.49
C SER A 3 45.39 -7.28 16.31
N SER A 4 45.64 -6.41 15.32
CA SER A 4 44.70 -5.35 14.94
C SER A 4 44.04 -5.76 13.64
N ARG A 5 42.81 -6.25 13.79
CA ARG A 5 41.88 -6.56 12.72
C ARG A 5 41.76 -5.33 11.82
N ALA A 6 42.11 -5.50 10.55
CA ALA A 6 41.68 -4.59 9.51
C ALA A 6 40.15 -4.53 9.56
N THR A 7 39.62 -3.35 9.81
CA THR A 7 38.20 -3.05 9.64
C THR A 7 37.91 -3.18 8.15
N GLU A 8 37.39 -4.33 7.74
CA GLU A 8 36.77 -4.49 6.44
C GLU A 8 35.60 -3.49 6.34
N PRO A 9 35.56 -2.63 5.31
CA PRO A 9 34.38 -1.84 5.06
C PRO A 9 33.25 -2.80 4.72
N GLN A 10 32.17 -2.70 5.51
CA GLN A 10 30.88 -3.33 5.28
C GLN A 10 30.50 -3.18 3.81
N SER A 11 30.77 -4.23 3.05
CA SER A 11 30.37 -4.32 1.67
C SER A 11 28.86 -4.47 1.66
N LYS A 12 28.19 -3.40 1.20
CA LYS A 12 26.88 -3.45 0.55
C LYS A 12 25.74 -3.88 1.49
N ALA A 13 24.95 -3.02 2.13
CA ALA A 13 24.13 -1.96 1.51
C ALA A 13 23.63 -2.21 0.06
N ALA A 14 23.82 -3.41 -0.53
CA ALA A 14 23.38 -3.75 -1.88
C ALA A 14 22.46 -4.97 -1.89
N GLY A 15 21.59 -5.04 -0.89
CA GLY A 15 20.20 -5.30 -1.17
C GLY A 15 19.52 -3.98 -1.54
N ALA A 16 19.98 -3.32 -2.61
CA ALA A 16 19.17 -2.31 -3.27
C ALA A 16 17.85 -3.02 -3.55
N ALA A 17 16.78 -2.57 -2.88
CA ALA A 17 15.48 -3.21 -2.83
C ALA A 17 15.19 -3.89 -4.17
N ALA A 18 15.13 -5.22 -4.18
CA ALA A 18 14.65 -5.94 -5.35
C ALA A 18 13.39 -5.20 -5.81
N ALA A 19 13.36 -4.77 -7.08
CA ALA A 19 12.30 -3.92 -7.57
C ALA A 19 10.97 -4.53 -7.13
N ALA A 20 10.25 -3.83 -6.24
CA ALA A 20 9.09 -4.42 -5.58
C ALA A 20 8.16 -5.00 -6.65
N THR A 21 7.62 -6.20 -6.43
CA THR A 21 6.70 -6.75 -7.42
C THR A 21 5.40 -5.97 -7.39
N GLN A 22 4.57 -6.10 -8.43
CA GLN A 22 3.22 -5.52 -8.41
C GLN A 22 2.43 -6.05 -7.20
N VAL A 23 2.56 -7.34 -6.89
CA VAL A 23 1.92 -7.98 -5.72
C VAL A 23 2.36 -7.31 -4.42
N ASP A 24 3.65 -7.02 -4.25
CA ASP A 24 4.16 -6.37 -3.04
C ASP A 24 3.58 -4.97 -2.85
N ARG A 25 3.49 -4.20 -3.95
CA ARG A 25 2.87 -2.86 -3.93
C ARG A 25 1.37 -2.93 -3.64
N MET A 26 0.64 -3.87 -4.23
CA MET A 26 -0.78 -4.06 -3.96
C MET A 26 -1.03 -4.45 -2.50
N ARG A 27 -0.26 -5.41 -1.96
CA ARG A 27 -0.34 -5.78 -0.54
C ARG A 27 0.00 -4.60 0.38
N ALA A 28 0.97 -3.76 0.00
CA ALA A 28 1.31 -2.57 0.77
C ALA A 28 0.15 -1.56 0.81
N ALA A 29 -0.53 -1.33 -0.33
CA ALA A 29 -1.70 -0.47 -0.39
C ALA A 29 -2.85 -1.00 0.48
N VAL A 30 -3.18 -2.30 0.39
CA VAL A 30 -4.20 -2.91 1.26
C VAL A 30 -3.85 -2.75 2.74
N ARG A 31 -2.59 -3.03 3.13
CA ARG A 31 -2.14 -2.86 4.52
C ARG A 31 -2.25 -1.41 5.02
N LYS A 32 -2.00 -0.42 4.16
CA LYS A 32 -2.15 1.00 4.52
C LYS A 32 -3.60 1.29 4.91
N ALA A 33 -4.58 0.87 4.10
CA ALA A 33 -5.99 1.05 4.42
C ALA A 33 -6.42 0.27 5.69
N VAL A 34 -5.98 -0.99 5.83
CA VAL A 34 -6.29 -1.81 7.02
C VAL A 34 -5.75 -1.19 8.31
N THR A 35 -4.55 -0.61 8.26
CA THR A 35 -3.96 0.04 9.45
C THR A 35 -4.83 1.19 9.94
N VAL A 36 -5.33 2.03 9.03
CA VAL A 36 -6.27 3.11 9.38
C VAL A 36 -7.61 2.54 9.83
N GLY A 37 -8.08 1.47 9.21
CA GLY A 37 -9.32 0.76 9.61
C GLY A 37 -9.29 0.25 11.06
N LEU A 38 -8.14 -0.20 11.54
CA LEU A 38 -7.98 -0.60 12.95
C LEU A 38 -8.11 0.59 13.91
N ASP A 39 -7.67 1.77 13.51
CA ASP A 39 -7.83 2.98 14.31
C ASP A 39 -9.26 3.55 14.21
N PHE A 40 -9.93 3.39 13.07
CA PHE A 40 -11.35 3.73 12.90
C PHE A 40 -12.23 2.89 13.84
N GLN A 41 -12.00 1.57 13.91
CA GLN A 41 -12.71 0.68 14.83
C GLN A 41 -12.50 1.03 16.31
N ARG A 42 -11.37 1.67 16.64
CA ARG A 42 -11.07 2.15 18.00
C ARG A 42 -11.60 3.55 18.27
N GLY A 43 -12.31 4.16 17.32
CA GLY A 43 -12.82 5.54 17.42
C GLY A 43 -11.72 6.61 17.39
N LYS A 44 -10.52 6.28 16.88
CA LYS A 44 -9.38 7.22 16.84
C LYS A 44 -9.35 8.08 15.57
N VAL A 45 -10.01 7.65 14.51
CA VAL A 45 -10.20 8.40 13.26
C VAL A 45 -11.67 8.36 12.87
N ASP A 46 -12.14 9.40 12.19
CA ASP A 46 -13.51 9.48 11.69
C ASP A 46 -13.68 8.77 10.33
N ALA A 47 -14.94 8.69 9.87
CA ALA A 47 -15.29 8.03 8.63
C ALA A 47 -14.71 8.75 7.40
N ASP A 48 -14.58 10.08 7.45
CA ASP A 48 -13.99 10.89 6.39
C ASP A 48 -12.50 10.56 6.20
N THR A 49 -11.74 10.54 7.30
CA THR A 49 -10.34 10.12 7.34
C THR A 49 -10.18 8.68 6.81
N MET A 50 -11.08 7.77 7.20
CA MET A 50 -11.05 6.39 6.71
C MET A 50 -11.31 6.32 5.20
N ALA A 51 -12.31 7.05 4.68
CA ALA A 51 -12.64 7.06 3.26
C ALA A 51 -11.53 7.66 2.40
N HIS A 52 -10.87 8.71 2.89
CA HIS A 52 -9.66 9.26 2.27
C HIS A 52 -8.48 8.27 2.31
N ALA A 53 -8.31 7.52 3.40
CA ALA A 53 -7.26 6.49 3.47
C ALA A 53 -7.49 5.35 2.47
N MET A 54 -8.75 4.91 2.29
CA MET A 54 -9.10 3.88 1.32
C MET A 54 -8.78 4.32 -0.13
N THR A 55 -9.28 5.49 -0.54
CA THR A 55 -9.06 6.01 -1.90
C THR A 55 -7.60 6.39 -2.12
N GLY A 56 -6.95 7.01 -1.14
CA GLY A 56 -5.55 7.38 -1.18
C GLY A 56 -4.61 6.17 -1.34
N ALA A 57 -4.88 5.06 -0.65
CA ALA A 57 -4.09 3.84 -0.80
C ALA A 57 -4.12 3.30 -2.25
N VAL A 58 -5.27 3.37 -2.91
CA VAL A 58 -5.45 2.92 -4.29
C VAL A 58 -4.77 3.89 -5.28
N GLN A 59 -4.91 5.20 -5.05
CA GLN A 59 -4.24 6.22 -5.86
C GLN A 59 -2.72 6.11 -5.77
N ASP A 60 -2.18 5.89 -4.57
CA ASP A 60 -0.75 5.67 -4.35
C ASP A 60 -0.25 4.43 -5.09
N PHE A 61 -1.00 3.33 -5.06
CA PHE A 61 -0.66 2.13 -5.82
C PHE A 61 -0.60 2.41 -7.32
N VAL A 62 -1.63 3.07 -7.89
CA VAL A 62 -1.68 3.41 -9.31
C VAL A 62 -0.53 4.34 -9.69
N ALA A 63 -0.18 5.32 -8.84
CA ALA A 63 0.96 6.21 -9.06
C ALA A 63 2.29 5.43 -9.08
N GLN A 64 2.47 4.48 -8.16
CA GLN A 64 3.66 3.63 -8.12
C GLN A 64 3.75 2.71 -9.34
N GLU A 65 2.63 2.16 -9.82
CA GLU A 65 2.62 1.33 -11.04
C GLU A 65 2.99 2.16 -12.26
N LYS A 66 2.45 3.38 -12.40
CA LYS A 66 2.81 4.32 -13.47
C LYS A 66 4.30 4.65 -13.46
N ALA A 67 4.86 4.94 -12.28
CA ALA A 67 6.30 5.17 -12.13
C ALA A 67 7.15 3.95 -12.50
N ALA A 68 6.61 2.74 -12.36
CA ALA A 68 7.24 1.49 -12.77
C ALA A 68 6.94 1.08 -14.22
N GLY A 69 6.27 1.94 -15.02
CA GLY A 69 5.90 1.67 -16.42
C GLY A 69 4.67 0.79 -16.62
N GLY A 70 3.89 0.55 -15.57
CA GLY A 70 2.59 -0.13 -15.63
C GLY A 70 1.41 0.85 -15.65
N ASP A 71 0.21 0.32 -15.82
CA ASP A 71 -1.06 1.08 -15.83
C ASP A 71 -1.90 0.85 -14.56
N GLY A 72 -1.43 0.00 -13.65
CA GLY A 72 -2.18 -0.43 -12.46
C GLY A 72 -2.99 -1.71 -12.66
N THR A 73 -3.05 -2.26 -13.89
CA THR A 73 -3.80 -3.47 -14.19
C THR A 73 -3.10 -4.72 -13.60
N PRO A 74 -3.82 -5.59 -12.86
CA PRO A 74 -3.24 -6.81 -12.33
C PRO A 74 -2.70 -7.77 -13.40
N ARG A 75 -1.46 -8.23 -13.24
CA ARG A 75 -0.75 -9.08 -14.24
C ARG A 75 -0.67 -10.56 -13.87
N SER A 76 -0.95 -10.93 -12.63
CA SER A 76 -0.93 -12.32 -12.14
C SER A 76 -2.26 -12.73 -11.52
N ALA A 77 -2.47 -14.04 -11.31
CA ALA A 77 -3.66 -14.54 -10.61
C ALA A 77 -3.77 -13.96 -9.19
N GLU A 78 -2.66 -13.90 -8.46
CA GLU A 78 -2.61 -13.29 -7.14
C GLU A 78 -2.89 -11.78 -7.18
N ALA A 79 -2.29 -11.07 -8.14
CA ALA A 79 -2.55 -9.65 -8.32
C ALA A 79 -4.03 -9.39 -8.61
N ARG A 80 -4.71 -10.26 -9.36
CA ARG A 80 -6.15 -10.11 -9.65
C ARG A 80 -6.99 -10.14 -8.37
N HIS A 81 -6.71 -11.08 -7.46
CA HIS A 81 -7.39 -11.14 -6.18
C HIS A 81 -7.14 -9.90 -5.31
N LEU A 82 -5.89 -9.41 -5.27
CA LEU A 82 -5.59 -8.15 -4.59
C LEU A 82 -6.24 -6.94 -5.28
N GLY A 83 -6.43 -7.01 -6.59
CA GLY A 83 -7.09 -5.99 -7.40
C GLY A 83 -8.56 -5.83 -7.04
N GLU A 84 -9.25 -6.94 -6.77
CA GLU A 84 -10.62 -6.93 -6.22
C GLU A 84 -10.66 -6.18 -4.89
N ALA A 85 -9.75 -6.49 -3.96
CA ALA A 85 -9.69 -5.78 -2.68
C ALA A 85 -9.42 -4.26 -2.84
N LEU A 86 -8.52 -3.87 -3.74
CA LEU A 86 -8.27 -2.45 -4.04
C LEU A 86 -9.49 -1.77 -4.69
N MET A 87 -10.23 -2.48 -5.54
CA MET A 87 -11.46 -1.98 -6.15
C MET A 87 -12.54 -1.74 -5.09
N GLU A 88 -12.70 -2.65 -4.13
CA GLU A 88 -13.63 -2.48 -3.01
C GLU A 88 -13.24 -1.28 -2.14
N LEU A 89 -11.95 -1.13 -1.80
CA LEU A 89 -11.48 0.05 -1.06
C LEU A 89 -11.81 1.35 -1.79
N ASN A 90 -11.55 1.41 -3.09
CA ASN A 90 -11.85 2.60 -3.89
C ASN A 90 -13.37 2.86 -3.96
N THR A 91 -14.18 1.82 -4.15
CA THR A 91 -15.63 1.92 -4.24
C THR A 91 -16.25 2.40 -2.92
N CYS A 92 -15.86 1.79 -1.80
CA CYS A 92 -16.35 2.17 -0.48
C CYS A 92 -15.94 3.60 -0.11
N GLY A 93 -14.64 3.93 -0.25
CA GLY A 93 -14.15 5.26 0.08
C GLY A 93 -14.75 6.35 -0.82
N SER A 94 -14.76 6.14 -2.14
CA SER A 94 -15.35 7.12 -3.07
C SER A 94 -16.88 7.19 -2.97
N GLY A 95 -17.55 6.11 -2.56
CA GLY A 95 -18.97 6.07 -2.28
C GLY A 95 -19.33 6.93 -1.06
N PHE A 96 -18.58 6.79 0.02
CA PHE A 96 -18.74 7.63 1.22
C PHE A 96 -18.49 9.11 0.91
N LEU A 97 -17.36 9.44 0.27
CA LEU A 97 -16.99 10.82 -0.07
C LEU A 97 -17.98 11.49 -1.03
N ALA A 98 -18.71 10.69 -1.81
CA ALA A 98 -19.76 11.18 -2.70
C ALA A 98 -21.16 11.20 -2.05
N GLY A 99 -21.28 10.88 -0.75
CA GLY A 99 -22.55 10.79 -0.04
C GLY A 99 -23.46 9.67 -0.54
N ARG A 100 -22.92 8.65 -1.23
CA ARG A 100 -23.68 7.49 -1.74
C ARG A 100 -23.71 6.31 -0.77
N CYS A 101 -22.76 6.26 0.15
CA CYS A 101 -22.74 5.29 1.25
C CYS A 101 -22.90 6.09 2.55
N GLY A 102 -24.05 5.92 3.22
CA GLY A 102 -24.31 6.54 4.50
C GLY A 102 -23.53 5.86 5.60
N ALA A 103 -22.87 6.67 6.43
CA ALA A 103 -22.63 6.32 7.83
C ALA A 103 -23.82 6.88 8.62
N ASP A 104 -24.99 6.29 8.41
CA ASP A 104 -26.21 6.49 9.19
C ASP A 104 -26.45 5.29 10.12
#